data_AF-A0A2A5IWC8-F1
#
_entry.id   AF-A0A2A5IWC8-F1
#
_cell.length_a   1.000
_cell.length_b   1.000
_cell.length_c   1.000
_cell.angle_alpha   90.00
_cell.angle_beta   90.00
_cell.angle_gamma   90.00
#
_symmetry.space_group_name_H-M   'P 1'
#
loop_
_entity.id
_entity.type
_entity.pdbx_description
1 polymer ?
#
loop_
_entity_poly.entity_id
_entity_poly.type
_entity_poly.pdbx_seq_one_letter_code
_entity_poly.pdbx_strand_id
1 'polypeptide(L)'
;MHFKQLKTVREISDELNIPDWIILDLFKSQKVDKLSFPELTKRKRAIHFEKLYDLHFNKGMSLKKIYRDYGFSPPYIRKVFEEHGVEHKHFIN
;
A
#
# COMPACT_ATOMS: atom_id res chain seq x y z
N MET A 1 11.67 -6.54 -9.90
CA MET A 1 11.46 -7.36 -8.69
C MET A 1 9.99 -7.26 -8.27
N HIS A 2 9.19 -8.29 -8.55
CA HIS A 2 7.78 -8.36 -8.13
C HIS A 2 7.70 -8.91 -6.70
N PHE A 3 7.92 -8.06 -5.70
CA PHE A 3 7.50 -8.39 -4.34
C PHE A 3 5.98 -8.26 -4.29
N LYS A 4 5.24 -9.37 -4.50
CA LYS A 4 3.76 -9.41 -4.45
C LYS A 4 3.21 -8.86 -3.12
N GLN A 5 4.00 -8.90 -2.06
CA GLN A 5 3.67 -8.37 -0.74
C GLN A 5 4.91 -7.67 -0.17
N LEU A 6 4.80 -6.36 0.05
CA LEU A 6 5.87 -5.56 0.67
C LEU A 6 5.83 -5.76 2.18
N LYS A 7 6.38 -6.87 2.67
CA LYS A 7 6.33 -7.19 4.11
C LYS A 7 7.35 -6.39 4.90
N THR A 8 6.97 -5.98 6.11
CA THR A 8 7.88 -5.46 7.13
C THR A 8 8.73 -6.60 7.70
N VAL A 9 9.86 -6.27 8.31
CA VAL A 9 10.71 -7.28 9.00
C VAL A 9 9.90 -8.07 10.04
N ARG A 10 9.00 -7.40 10.75
CA ARG A 10 8.11 -8.04 11.73
C ARG A 10 7.12 -9.01 11.08
N GLU A 11 6.49 -8.61 9.97
CA GLU A 11 5.59 -9.50 9.21
C GLU A 11 6.35 -10.74 8.69
N ILE A 12 7.62 -10.60 8.29
CA ILE A 12 8.47 -11.73 7.87
C ILE A 12 8.85 -12.61 9.07
N SER A 13 9.17 -12.00 10.21
CA SER A 13 9.50 -12.66 11.47
C SER A 13 8.33 -13.52 11.96
N ASP A 14 7.14 -12.94 12.01
CA ASP A 14 5.92 -13.63 12.44
C ASP A 14 5.56 -14.79 11.49
N GLU A 15 5.73 -14.62 10.18
CA GLU A 15 5.42 -15.65 9.19
C GLU A 15 6.42 -16.82 9.19
N LEU A 16 7.71 -16.52 9.30
CA LEU A 16 8.77 -17.53 9.28
C LEU A 16 9.07 -18.10 10.67
N ASN A 17 8.51 -17.50 11.72
CA ASN A 17 8.82 -17.78 13.12
C ASN A 17 10.34 -17.68 13.41
N ILE A 18 10.97 -16.65 12.86
CA ILE A 18 12.41 -16.38 12.98
C ILE A 18 12.60 -14.99 13.58
N PRO A 19 13.47 -14.82 14.59
CA PRO A 19 13.76 -13.51 15.17
C PRO A 19 14.16 -12.43 14.14
N ASP A 20 13.66 -11.21 14.35
CA ASP A 20 13.93 -10.04 13.49
C ASP A 20 15.42 -9.81 13.22
N TRP A 21 16.29 -10.09 14.20
CA TRP A 21 17.74 -9.87 14.06
C TRP A 21 18.38 -10.78 13.00
N ILE A 22 17.87 -11.99 12.81
CA ILE A 22 18.35 -12.91 11.76
C ILE A 22 17.97 -12.37 10.38
N ILE A 23 16.77 -11.81 10.24
CA ILE A 23 16.30 -11.20 8.98
C ILE A 23 17.12 -9.94 8.67
N LEU A 24 17.42 -9.13 9.68
CA LEU A 24 18.25 -7.94 9.52
C LEU A 24 19.69 -8.29 9.11
N ASP A 25 20.26 -9.33 9.72
CA ASP A 25 21.60 -9.81 9.37
C ASP A 25 21.63 -10.38 7.94
N LEU A 26 20.57 -11.09 7.54
CA LEU A 26 20.40 -11.56 6.17
C LEU A 26 20.36 -10.38 5.18
N PHE A 27 19.58 -9.34 5.45
CA PHE A 27 19.51 -8.15 4.58
C PHE A 27 20.89 -7.49 4.44
N LYS A 28 21.64 -7.38 5.55
CA LYS A 28 23.00 -6.86 5.55
C LYS A 28 23.95 -7.75 4.73
N SER A 29 23.88 -9.07 4.89
CA SER A 29 24.71 -10.04 4.15
C SER A 29 24.50 -9.95 2.63
N GLN A 30 23.26 -9.68 2.21
CA GLN A 30 22.87 -9.57 0.81
C GLN A 30 23.03 -8.14 0.25
N LYS A 31 23.53 -7.19 1.05
CA LYS A 31 23.64 -5.76 0.70
C LYS A 31 22.31 -5.16 0.24
N VAL A 32 21.21 -5.60 0.86
CA VAL A 32 19.86 -5.08 0.59
C VAL A 32 19.50 -4.08 1.66
N ASP A 33 19.27 -2.83 1.26
CA ASP A 33 18.79 -1.80 2.18
C ASP A 33 17.36 -2.07 2.61
N LYS A 34 17.13 -1.96 3.92
CA LYS A 34 15.77 -1.98 4.48
C LYS A 34 15.02 -0.74 4.00
N LEU A 35 13.89 -0.95 3.35
CA LEU A 35 12.94 0.14 3.11
C LEU A 35 12.46 0.72 4.44
N SER A 36 12.48 2.04 4.56
CA SER A 36 11.91 2.72 5.71
C SER A 36 10.41 2.41 5.83
N PHE A 37 9.88 2.44 7.04
CA PHE A 37 8.45 2.21 7.26
C PHE A 37 7.55 3.16 6.43
N PRO A 38 7.87 4.48 6.29
CA PRO A 38 7.14 5.37 5.39
C PRO A 38 7.17 4.92 3.92
N GLU A 39 8.34 4.50 3.42
CA GLU A 39 8.52 4.09 2.03
C GLU A 39 7.80 2.77 1.73
N LEU A 40 7.86 1.80 2.66
CA LEU A 40 7.06 0.57 2.59
C LEU A 40 5.58 0.89 2.50
N THR A 41 5.12 1.80 3.34
CA THR A 41 3.70 2.18 3.43
C THR A 41 3.23 2.91 2.16
N LYS A 42 4.08 3.76 1.56
CA LYS A 42 3.84 4.40 0.26
C LYS A 42 3.73 3.36 -0.86
N ARG A 43 4.68 2.43 -0.93
CA ARG A 43 4.66 1.38 -1.96
C ARG A 43 3.50 0.39 -1.78
N LYS A 44 3.13 0.05 -0.54
CA LYS A 44 1.91 -0.74 -0.25
C LYS A 44 0.67 -0.05 -0.82
N ARG A 45 0.55 1.27 -0.61
CA ARG A 45 -0.54 2.08 -1.17
C ARG A 45 -0.55 2.11 -2.70
N ALA A 46 0.63 2.20 -3.33
CA ALA A 46 0.76 2.22 -4.78
C ALA A 46 0.17 0.97 -5.46
N ILE A 47 0.24 -0.20 -4.82
CA ILE A 47 -0.39 -1.43 -5.33
C ILE A 47 -1.91 -1.26 -5.50
N HIS A 48 -2.54 -0.44 -4.67
CA HIS A 48 -3.99 -0.21 -4.72
C HIS A 48 -4.40 0.90 -5.69
N PHE A 49 -3.45 1.68 -6.23
CA PHE A 49 -3.74 2.84 -7.07
C PHE A 49 -4.57 2.46 -8.30
N GLU A 50 -4.12 1.49 -9.09
CA GLU A 50 -4.79 1.09 -10.34
C GLU A 50 -6.25 0.66 -10.10
N LYS A 51 -6.48 -0.17 -9.07
CA LYS A 51 -7.82 -0.61 -8.69
C LYS A 51 -8.70 0.56 -8.23
N LEU A 52 -8.18 1.44 -7.38
CA LEU A 52 -8.94 2.59 -6.87
C LEU A 52 -9.23 3.60 -7.98
N TYR A 53 -8.30 3.79 -8.91
CA TYR A 53 -8.47 4.64 -10.08
C TYR A 53 -9.60 4.13 -10.97
N ASP A 54 -9.59 2.83 -11.30
CA ASP A 54 -10.64 2.21 -12.10
C ASP A 54 -12.03 2.34 -11.44
N LEU A 55 -12.12 2.08 -10.13
CA LEU A 55 -13.37 2.20 -9.40
C LEU A 55 -13.91 3.63 -9.37
N HIS A 56 -13.03 4.62 -9.15
CA HIS A 56 -13.44 6.01 -8.96
C HIS A 56 -13.64 6.76 -10.27
N PHE A 57 -12.67 6.67 -11.20
CA PHE A 57 -12.64 7.45 -12.43
C PHE A 57 -13.31 6.74 -13.61
N ASN A 58 -13.07 5.42 -13.80
CA ASN A 58 -13.67 4.69 -14.93
C ASN A 58 -15.10 4.25 -14.64
N LYS A 59 -15.36 3.76 -13.42
CA LYS A 59 -16.67 3.24 -12.98
C LYS A 59 -17.53 4.26 -12.25
N GLY A 60 -17.01 5.47 -12.00
CA GLY A 60 -17.74 6.57 -11.37
C GLY A 60 -18.22 6.30 -9.93
N MET A 61 -17.56 5.40 -9.19
CA MET A 61 -17.97 5.12 -7.81
C MET A 61 -17.53 6.25 -6.86
N SER A 62 -18.44 6.67 -5.97
CA SER A 62 -18.10 7.57 -4.89
C SER A 62 -17.19 6.89 -3.85
N LEU A 63 -16.37 7.68 -3.14
CA LEU A 63 -15.50 7.16 -2.08
C LEU A 63 -16.28 6.38 -1.00
N LYS A 64 -17.50 6.82 -0.68
CA LYS A 64 -18.40 6.13 0.26
C LYS A 64 -18.81 4.75 -0.25
N LYS A 65 -19.09 4.62 -1.55
CA LYS A 65 -19.42 3.34 -2.18
C LYS A 65 -18.20 2.41 -2.20
N ILE A 66 -17.03 2.93 -2.55
CA ILE A 66 -15.79 2.15 -2.52
C ILE A 66 -15.49 1.63 -1.10
N TYR A 67 -15.70 2.47 -0.08
CA TYR A 67 -15.57 2.03 1.31
C TYR A 67 -16.53 0.90 1.67
N ARG A 68 -17.81 1.04 1.32
CA ARG A 68 -18.83 0.03 1.62
C ARG A 68 -18.55 -1.31 0.95
N ASP A 69 -18.17 -1.28 -0.33
CA ASP A 69 -18.08 -2.48 -1.16
C ASP A 69 -16.70 -3.15 -1.09
N TYR A 70 -15.64 -2.39 -0.80
CA TYR A 70 -14.25 -2.86 -0.83
C TYR A 70 -13.45 -2.59 0.45
N GLY A 71 -14.03 -1.93 1.45
CA GLY A 71 -13.38 -1.67 2.74
C GLY A 71 -12.31 -0.58 2.76
N PHE A 72 -12.04 0.10 1.64
CA PHE A 72 -11.05 1.17 1.60
C PHE A 72 -11.62 2.47 2.17
N SER A 73 -11.04 2.96 3.27
CA SER A 73 -11.54 4.18 3.91
C SER A 73 -11.37 5.42 3.00
N PRO A 74 -12.31 6.38 3.00
CA PRO A 74 -12.18 7.58 2.16
C PRO A 74 -10.87 8.36 2.37
N PRO A 75 -10.33 8.53 3.61
CA PRO A 75 -9.02 9.15 3.81
C PRO A 75 -7.88 8.36 3.17
N TYR A 76 -7.92 7.02 3.23
CA TYR A 76 -6.93 6.17 2.59
C TYR A 76 -6.94 6.34 1.07
N ILE A 77 -8.12 6.32 0.46
CA ILE A 77 -8.27 6.49 -1.00
C ILE A 77 -7.71 7.85 -1.44
N ARG A 78 -8.05 8.92 -0.72
CA ARG A 78 -7.51 10.27 -0.98
C ARG A 78 -5.98 10.28 -0.95
N LYS A 79 -5.39 9.67 0.08
CA LYS A 79 -3.93 9.58 0.23
C LYS A 79 -3.28 8.80 -0.91
N VAL A 80 -3.91 7.72 -1.37
CA VAL A 80 -3.40 6.96 -2.53
C VAL A 80 -3.39 7.82 -3.80
N PHE A 81 -4.46 8.59 -4.04
CA PHE A 81 -4.52 9.48 -5.21
C PHE A 81 -3.55 10.66 -5.12
N GLU A 82 -3.46 11.30 -3.96
CA GLU A 82 -2.52 12.40 -3.68
C GLU A 82 -1.06 11.97 -3.93
N GLU A 83 -0.67 10.79 -3.43
CA GLU A 83 0.69 10.25 -3.62
C GLU A 83 1.02 9.91 -5.09
N HIS A 84 0.02 9.82 -5.97
CA HIS A 84 0.17 9.60 -7.41
C HIS A 84 -0.15 10.86 -8.24
N GLY A 85 -0.28 12.03 -7.60
CA GLY A 85 -0.51 13.30 -8.29
C GLY A 85 -1.92 13.43 -8.89
N VAL A 86 -2.89 12.67 -8.39
CA VAL A 86 -4.27 12.69 -8.87
C VAL A 86 -5.14 13.43 -7.86
N GLU A 87 -5.75 14.54 -8.28
CA GLU A 87 -6.77 15.21 -7.48
C GLU A 87 -8.08 14.42 -7.54
N HIS A 88 -8.57 14.02 -6.36
CA HIS A 88 -9.89 13.40 -6.26
C HIS A 88 -10.97 14.42 -6.65
N LYS A 89 -11.77 14.11 -7.67
CA LYS A 89 -12.93 14.95 -8.02
C LYS A 89 -14.05 14.65 -7.03
N HIS A 90 -14.59 15.67 -6.37
CA HIS A 90 -15.82 15.52 -5.60
C HIS A 90 -16.95 15.25 -6.59
N PHE A 91 -17.48 14.02 -6.58
CA PHE A 91 -18.77 13.77 -7.22
C PHE A 91 -19.85 14.40 -6.33
N ILE A 92 -20.40 15.52 -6.80
CA ILE A 92 -21.62 16.10 -6.26
C ILE A 92 -22.74 15.19 -6.76
N ASN A 93 -23.31 14.40 -5.85
CA ASN A 93 -24.61 13.76 -6.06
C ASN A 93 -25.68 14.71 -5.54
#